data_AF-A0A954DGE9-F1
#
_entry.id   AF-A0A954DGE9-F1
#
_cell.length_a   1.000
_cell.length_b   1.000
_cell.length_c   1.000
_cell.angle_alpha   90.00
_cell.angle_beta   90.00
_cell.angle_gamma   90.00
#
_symmetry.space_group_name_H-M   'P 1'
#
loop_
_entity.id
_entity.type
_entity.pdbx_description
1 polymer ?
#
loop_
_entity_poly.entity_id
_entity_poly.type
_entity_poly.pdbx_seq_one_letter_code
_entity_poly.pdbx_strand_id
1 'polypeptide(L)'
;MTSIGPVSATTPQATARVEQDEQERVAAQRAATQSEQPDLVEDARFPLAGSPAPSTATEPETKGGFLGGVRRLFQGARTAAKPVAEPKSTTTDEASETPSSKAGFEEAIREIAGPSKKGLINEERLYAAVLHARIQEKHGPEASAAFKEAFEGTREPGQRKGYEARAQEALRELIESGVLTKRQATKLHSEAFAAAQLDENKDELFDGRGGQGDDSVARAPFEDAVAKAQRRLSAFDAGDKKPEHRPLGSLLADDLEDEQKNEIDALMQGKDVTDKKAEATKAAQNPQMRTAAAGGPSIPKGPTQNLFGDGFLWKPVSETTGQLVTLLPPEMTGKVAGVVLRDANGQVLEQGDYASVANGGREHFRFDQPGAAYPPGVTVEVQLTDGSTKSYRIPDPSMRAE
;
A
#
# COMPACT_ATOMS: atom_id res chain seq x y z
N MET A 1 -52.78 2.54 -66.06
CA MET A 1 -51.61 2.02 -66.81
C MET A 1 -50.40 2.83 -66.36
N THR A 2 -49.60 2.29 -65.43
CA THR A 2 -48.38 2.95 -64.96
C THR A 2 -47.28 1.91 -65.03
N SER A 3 -46.38 2.10 -65.99
CA SER A 3 -45.26 1.22 -66.30
C SER A 3 -44.13 1.47 -65.29
N ILE A 4 -43.69 0.40 -64.61
CA ILE A 4 -42.54 0.40 -63.72
C ILE A 4 -41.38 -0.20 -64.52
N GLY A 5 -40.35 0.60 -64.79
CA GLY A 5 -39.13 0.18 -65.50
C GLY A 5 -38.16 -0.60 -64.62
N PRO A 6 -37.19 -1.33 -65.23
CA PRO A 6 -36.30 -2.23 -64.51
C PRO A 6 -35.14 -1.49 -63.83
N VAL A 7 -34.85 -1.88 -62.59
CA VAL A 7 -33.70 -1.46 -61.80
C VAL A 7 -32.44 -2.23 -62.22
N SER A 8 -31.39 -1.48 -62.60
CA SER A 8 -30.06 -2.01 -62.93
C SER A 8 -29.31 -2.48 -61.69
N ALA A 9 -28.68 -3.65 -61.79
CA ALA A 9 -27.80 -4.20 -60.77
C ALA A 9 -26.40 -3.56 -60.85
N THR A 10 -25.94 -3.01 -59.73
CA THR A 10 -24.60 -2.42 -59.56
C THR A 10 -23.60 -3.51 -59.14
N THR A 11 -22.52 -3.64 -59.91
CA THR A 11 -21.43 -4.62 -59.75
C THR A 11 -20.51 -4.31 -58.55
N PRO A 12 -20.05 -5.30 -57.76
CA PRO A 12 -19.06 -5.10 -56.71
C PRO A 12 -17.64 -5.30 -57.27
N GLN A 13 -16.98 -4.22 -57.68
CA GLN A 13 -15.58 -4.28 -58.18
C GLN A 13 -14.57 -3.60 -57.24
N ALA A 14 -15.02 -3.06 -56.10
CA ALA A 14 -14.17 -2.29 -55.19
C ALA A 14 -13.43 -3.12 -54.12
N THR A 15 -13.91 -4.32 -53.79
CA THR A 15 -13.36 -5.13 -52.68
C THR A 15 -12.08 -5.89 -53.06
N ALA A 16 -11.91 -6.26 -54.33
CA ALA A 16 -10.76 -7.07 -54.75
C ALA A 16 -9.41 -6.32 -54.76
N ARG A 17 -9.42 -4.98 -54.79
CA ARG A 17 -8.17 -4.19 -54.76
C ARG A 17 -7.57 -4.05 -53.37
N VAL A 18 -8.39 -4.09 -52.32
CA VAL A 18 -7.91 -3.90 -50.94
C VAL A 18 -7.13 -5.13 -50.45
N GLU A 19 -7.58 -6.33 -50.80
CA GLU A 19 -6.88 -7.56 -50.39
C GLU A 19 -5.51 -7.73 -51.07
N GLN A 20 -5.35 -7.21 -52.30
CA GLN A 20 -4.09 -7.35 -53.04
C GLN A 20 -2.99 -6.43 -52.48
N ASP A 21 -3.34 -5.19 -52.10
CA ASP A 21 -2.40 -4.25 -51.48
C ASP A 21 -1.94 -4.71 -50.07
N GLU A 22 -2.81 -5.43 -49.34
CA GLU A 22 -2.48 -5.96 -48.02
C GLU A 22 -1.52 -7.15 -48.11
N GLN A 23 -1.69 -8.02 -49.11
CA GLN A 23 -0.76 -9.14 -49.35
C GLN A 23 0.64 -8.66 -49.76
N GLU A 24 0.75 -7.60 -50.58
CA GLU A 24 2.05 -7.03 -50.95
C GLU A 24 2.79 -6.39 -49.76
N ARG A 25 2.05 -5.74 -48.85
CA ARG A 25 2.65 -5.16 -47.62
C ARG A 25 3.22 -6.23 -46.70
N VAL A 26 2.51 -7.34 -46.51
CA VAL A 26 2.98 -8.45 -45.65
C VAL A 26 4.21 -9.14 -46.25
N ALA A 27 4.27 -9.29 -47.58
CA ALA A 27 5.42 -9.87 -48.26
C ALA A 27 6.67 -9.00 -48.12
N ALA A 28 6.55 -7.67 -48.27
CA ALA A 28 7.66 -6.74 -48.10
C ALA A 28 8.21 -6.73 -46.65
N GLN A 29 7.33 -6.85 -45.66
CA GLN A 29 7.73 -6.86 -44.25
C GLN A 29 8.50 -8.13 -43.85
N ARG A 30 8.21 -9.28 -44.49
CA ARG A 30 8.96 -10.53 -44.26
C ARG A 30 10.36 -10.51 -44.88
N ALA A 31 10.54 -9.84 -46.01
CA ALA A 31 11.85 -9.74 -46.66
C ALA A 31 12.85 -8.90 -45.85
N ALA A 32 12.38 -7.90 -45.09
CA ALA A 32 13.25 -7.04 -44.28
C ALA A 32 13.83 -7.74 -43.03
N THR A 33 13.19 -8.80 -42.52
CA THR A 33 13.60 -9.44 -41.26
C THR A 33 14.65 -10.56 -41.44
N GLN A 34 14.97 -10.94 -42.67
CA GLN A 34 15.90 -12.05 -42.96
C GLN A 34 17.36 -11.62 -43.18
N SER A 35 17.70 -10.32 -43.17
CA SER A 35 19.05 -9.85 -43.51
C SER A 35 19.98 -9.54 -42.31
N GLU A 36 19.60 -9.87 -41.07
CA GLU A 36 20.43 -9.61 -39.89
C GLU A 36 20.69 -10.88 -39.06
N GLN A 37 21.58 -11.74 -39.55
CA GLN A 37 22.32 -12.67 -38.68
C GLN A 37 23.82 -12.54 -38.99
N PRO A 38 24.64 -12.03 -38.05
CA PRO A 38 26.09 -12.08 -38.17
C PRO A 38 26.61 -13.46 -37.81
N ASP A 39 27.48 -14.00 -38.67
CA ASP A 39 28.29 -15.21 -38.44
C ASP A 39 29.10 -15.09 -37.15
N LEU A 40 28.81 -15.99 -36.19
CA LEU A 40 29.63 -16.16 -34.99
C LEU A 40 30.73 -17.18 -35.28
N VAL A 41 31.96 -16.66 -35.36
CA VAL A 41 33.21 -17.42 -35.47
C VAL A 41 33.50 -18.13 -34.13
N GLU A 42 33.67 -19.44 -34.18
CA GLU A 42 34.27 -20.26 -33.13
C GLU A 42 35.75 -19.92 -32.97
N ASP A 43 36.18 -19.52 -31.78
CA ASP A 43 37.49 -19.90 -31.20
C ASP A 43 37.71 -19.22 -29.85
N ALA A 44 37.83 -19.99 -28.77
CA ALA A 44 38.85 -19.76 -27.73
C ALA A 44 38.83 -20.85 -26.65
N ARG A 45 40.00 -21.47 -26.52
CA ARG A 45 40.40 -22.49 -25.55
C ARG A 45 40.43 -21.92 -24.12
N PHE A 46 39.86 -22.65 -23.16
CA PHE A 46 40.05 -22.38 -21.73
C PHE A 46 41.27 -23.15 -21.19
N PRO A 47 42.22 -22.49 -20.50
CA PRO A 47 43.24 -23.19 -19.72
C PRO A 47 42.70 -23.59 -18.33
N LEU A 48 43.07 -24.80 -17.93
CA LEU A 48 42.89 -25.35 -16.57
C LEU A 48 43.71 -24.53 -15.56
N ALA A 49 43.03 -23.93 -14.57
CA ALA A 49 43.67 -23.30 -13.42
C ALA A 49 43.51 -24.19 -12.18
N GLY A 50 44.64 -24.43 -11.51
CA GLY A 50 44.76 -25.31 -10.36
C GLY A 50 44.34 -24.70 -9.03
N SER A 51 44.14 -25.59 -8.06
CA SER A 51 43.85 -25.31 -6.66
C SER A 51 44.93 -24.48 -5.95
N PRO A 52 44.52 -23.59 -5.04
CA PRO A 52 45.35 -23.20 -3.91
C PRO A 52 44.86 -23.80 -2.58
N ALA A 53 45.85 -24.15 -1.74
CA ALA A 53 45.74 -24.68 -0.38
C ALA A 53 45.26 -23.63 0.65
N PRO A 54 44.82 -24.05 1.86
CA PRO A 54 44.32 -23.13 2.89
C PRO A 54 45.45 -22.41 3.63
N SER A 55 45.36 -21.07 3.72
CA SER A 55 46.24 -20.23 4.54
C SER A 55 45.54 -19.86 5.85
N THR A 56 46.27 -20.03 6.94
CA THR A 56 45.92 -19.69 8.32
C THR A 56 46.18 -18.21 8.64
N ALA A 57 45.45 -17.73 9.67
CA ALA A 57 45.74 -16.62 10.59
C ALA A 57 45.74 -15.17 10.05
N THR A 58 45.00 -14.26 10.69
CA THR A 58 45.43 -13.45 11.86
C THR A 58 44.46 -12.25 12.02
N GLU A 59 43.93 -12.03 13.23
CA GLU A 59 43.24 -10.78 13.62
C GLU A 59 44.20 -9.58 13.60
N PRO A 60 43.66 -8.37 13.41
CA PRO A 60 44.04 -7.34 14.37
C PRO A 60 42.85 -6.51 14.89
N GLU A 61 42.84 -6.32 16.21
CA GLU A 61 42.25 -5.15 16.86
C GLU A 61 42.80 -3.86 16.24
N THR A 62 41.98 -2.81 16.11
CA THR A 62 42.40 -1.46 16.53
C THR A 62 41.23 -0.49 16.67
N LYS A 63 41.34 0.28 17.76
CA LYS A 63 40.53 1.40 18.23
C LYS A 63 40.67 2.62 17.32
N GLY A 64 39.71 3.55 17.42
CA GLY A 64 40.00 4.98 17.20
C GLY A 64 38.82 5.75 16.63
N GLY A 65 38.32 6.72 17.38
CA GLY A 65 37.11 7.46 17.04
C GLY A 65 37.30 8.53 15.97
N PHE A 66 36.18 9.10 15.53
CA PHE A 66 36.19 10.41 14.90
C PHE A 66 34.89 11.17 15.20
N LEU A 67 35.05 12.28 15.91
CA LEU A 67 34.06 13.34 16.11
C LEU A 67 33.92 14.12 14.79
N GLY A 68 32.70 14.51 14.42
CA GLY A 68 32.51 15.37 13.25
C GLY A 68 31.08 15.85 13.08
N GLY A 69 30.64 16.73 13.98
CA GLY A 69 29.36 17.42 13.85
C GLY A 69 29.36 18.43 12.69
N VAL A 70 28.27 18.46 11.93
CA VAL A 70 27.94 19.56 11.01
C VAL A 70 26.51 20.00 11.30
N ARG A 71 26.35 20.90 12.27
CA ARG A 71 25.13 21.71 12.43
C ARG A 71 25.22 22.87 11.44
N ARG A 72 24.41 22.82 10.37
CA ARG A 72 24.29 23.91 9.41
C ARG A 72 23.16 24.84 9.88
N LEU A 73 23.53 26.08 10.23
CA LEU A 73 22.61 27.19 10.52
C LEU A 73 21.91 27.61 9.22
N PHE A 74 20.58 27.58 9.19
CA PHE A 74 19.79 28.31 8.18
C PHE A 74 18.98 29.40 8.89
N GLN A 75 19.46 30.64 8.81
CA GLN A 75 18.66 31.85 9.02
C GLN A 75 18.22 32.34 7.64
N GLY A 76 16.92 32.27 7.36
CA GLY A 76 16.29 32.81 6.16
C GLY A 76 15.18 33.77 6.57
N ALA A 77 15.34 35.03 6.17
CA ALA A 77 14.54 36.18 6.57
C ALA A 77 13.08 36.11 6.07
N ARG A 78 12.14 36.53 6.93
CA ARG A 78 10.75 36.81 6.56
C ARG A 78 10.64 38.25 6.06
N THR A 79 10.45 38.45 4.76
CA THR A 79 9.95 39.72 4.19
C THR A 79 8.43 39.68 4.13
N ALA A 80 7.79 40.65 4.79
CA ALA A 80 6.36 40.86 4.76
C ALA A 80 5.91 41.41 3.39
N ALA A 81 4.93 40.75 2.76
CA ALA A 81 4.25 41.24 1.57
C ALA A 81 2.82 41.71 1.90
N LYS A 82 2.42 42.77 1.21
CA LYS A 82 1.22 43.60 1.35
C LYS A 82 0.04 42.96 0.57
N PRO A 83 -1.21 43.06 1.04
CA PRO A 83 -2.36 42.45 0.35
C PRO A 83 -2.74 43.26 -0.90
N VAL A 84 -2.88 42.58 -2.04
CA VAL A 84 -3.43 43.10 -3.30
C VAL A 84 -4.75 42.41 -3.59
N ALA A 85 -5.70 43.21 -4.06
CA ALA A 85 -7.13 42.95 -4.17
C ALA A 85 -7.53 41.81 -5.13
N GLU A 86 -8.66 41.19 -4.80
CA GLU A 86 -9.36 40.16 -5.57
C GLU A 86 -9.98 40.71 -6.88
N PRO A 87 -9.87 39.96 -7.98
CA PRO A 87 -10.90 39.94 -9.01
C PRO A 87 -11.65 38.61 -9.01
N LYS A 88 -12.99 38.69 -8.98
CA LYS A 88 -13.92 37.58 -9.22
C LYS A 88 -13.75 37.06 -10.67
N SER A 89 -13.44 35.78 -10.83
CA SER A 89 -13.65 35.05 -12.08
C SER A 89 -14.54 33.83 -11.86
N THR A 90 -15.67 33.81 -12.54
CA THR A 90 -16.51 32.64 -12.82
C THR A 90 -15.76 31.69 -13.76
N THR A 91 -15.47 30.47 -13.31
CA THR A 91 -14.83 29.41 -14.09
C THR A 91 -15.64 28.12 -13.94
N THR A 92 -16.00 27.55 -15.08
CA THR A 92 -16.59 26.22 -15.27
C THR A 92 -15.59 25.14 -14.82
N ASP A 93 -16.03 24.24 -13.94
CA ASP A 93 -15.25 23.12 -13.41
C ASP A 93 -14.98 22.05 -14.50
N GLU A 94 -13.90 22.23 -15.27
CA GLU A 94 -13.12 21.10 -15.76
C GLU A 94 -12.05 20.80 -14.70
N ALA A 95 -12.16 19.64 -14.06
CA ALA A 95 -11.21 19.14 -13.08
C ALA A 95 -9.81 19.08 -13.70
N SER A 96 -9.00 20.10 -13.41
CA SER A 96 -7.58 20.16 -13.73
C SER A 96 -6.86 19.09 -12.89
N GLU A 97 -6.79 17.86 -13.39
CA GLU A 97 -5.83 16.88 -12.91
C GLU A 97 -4.42 17.47 -13.06
N THR A 98 -3.75 17.71 -11.93
CA THR A 98 -2.41 18.26 -11.93
C THR A 98 -1.47 17.30 -12.69
N PRO A 99 -0.87 17.70 -13.82
CA PRO A 99 -0.06 16.80 -14.66
C PRO A 99 1.17 16.19 -13.95
N SER A 100 1.52 16.73 -12.77
CA SER A 100 2.61 16.25 -11.93
C SER A 100 2.39 14.83 -11.37
N SER A 101 1.14 14.37 -11.17
CA SER A 101 0.90 13.04 -10.58
C SER A 101 1.10 11.92 -11.60
N LYS A 102 0.67 12.13 -12.84
CA LYS A 102 0.80 11.14 -13.93
C LYS A 102 2.26 10.90 -14.31
N ALA A 103 3.05 11.96 -14.46
CA ALA A 103 4.47 11.85 -14.78
C ALA A 103 5.24 11.09 -13.69
N GLY A 104 4.95 11.40 -12.41
CA GLY A 104 5.56 10.69 -11.28
C GLY A 104 5.18 9.21 -11.22
N PHE A 105 3.93 8.86 -11.53
CA PHE A 105 3.49 7.47 -11.60
C PHE A 105 4.22 6.67 -12.69
N GLU A 106 4.33 7.22 -13.89
CA GLU A 106 5.07 6.58 -15.00
C GLU A 106 6.55 6.40 -14.68
N GLU A 107 7.18 7.40 -14.05
CA GLU A 107 8.59 7.33 -13.61
C GLU A 107 8.79 6.23 -12.56
N ALA A 108 7.95 6.21 -11.52
CA ALA A 108 7.98 5.20 -10.47
C ALA A 108 7.77 3.78 -11.02
N ILE A 109 6.94 3.64 -12.06
CA ILE A 109 6.76 2.34 -12.72
C ILE A 109 8.01 1.93 -13.50
N ARG A 110 8.60 2.83 -14.27
CA ARG A 110 9.81 2.54 -15.07
C ARG A 110 10.99 2.13 -14.19
N GLU A 111 11.08 2.71 -13.00
CA GLU A 111 12.13 2.41 -12.02
C GLU A 111 12.15 0.95 -11.57
N ILE A 112 11.00 0.40 -11.13
CA ILE A 112 10.90 -0.99 -10.66
C ILE A 112 10.75 -1.98 -11.81
N ALA A 113 9.95 -1.63 -12.83
CA ALA A 113 9.77 -2.51 -13.97
C ALA A 113 11.12 -2.73 -14.66
N GLY A 114 11.96 -1.70 -14.79
CA GLY A 114 13.22 -1.75 -15.54
C GLY A 114 13.00 -1.84 -17.05
N PRO A 115 14.07 -1.89 -17.87
CA PRO A 115 13.95 -1.91 -19.31
C PRO A 115 13.17 -3.14 -19.78
N SER A 116 12.19 -2.88 -20.65
CA SER A 116 11.37 -3.90 -21.26
C SER A 116 12.00 -4.37 -22.57
N LYS A 117 12.08 -5.69 -22.78
CA LYS A 117 12.42 -6.25 -24.09
C LYS A 117 11.20 -6.02 -25.00
N LYS A 118 11.37 -5.24 -26.07
CA LYS A 118 10.34 -4.91 -27.08
C LYS A 118 9.22 -3.96 -26.59
N GLY A 119 9.40 -3.23 -25.49
CA GLY A 119 8.38 -2.29 -24.99
C GLY A 119 7.14 -2.96 -24.39
N LEU A 120 7.16 -4.28 -24.15
CA LEU A 120 6.12 -5.03 -23.46
C LEU A 120 6.40 -5.18 -21.96
N ILE A 121 5.34 -5.13 -21.15
CA ILE A 121 5.39 -5.42 -19.71
C ILE A 121 4.43 -6.58 -19.39
N ASN A 122 4.79 -7.43 -18.43
CA ASN A 122 3.93 -8.48 -17.91
C ASN A 122 3.28 -8.04 -16.59
N GLU A 123 2.28 -8.80 -16.14
CA GLU A 123 1.47 -8.47 -14.97
C GLU A 123 2.28 -8.41 -13.69
N GLU A 124 3.17 -9.38 -13.41
CA GLU A 124 3.95 -9.35 -12.17
C GLU A 124 4.87 -8.11 -12.06
N ARG A 125 5.50 -7.69 -13.17
CA ARG A 125 6.35 -6.48 -13.17
C ARG A 125 5.48 -5.23 -12.99
N LEU A 126 4.33 -5.18 -13.68
CA LEU A 126 3.38 -4.09 -13.52
C LEU A 126 2.87 -4.02 -12.08
N TYR A 127 2.58 -5.15 -11.45
CA TYR A 127 2.16 -5.25 -10.05
C TYR A 127 3.18 -4.64 -9.09
N ALA A 128 4.44 -5.09 -9.15
CA ALA A 128 5.50 -4.56 -8.28
C ALA A 128 5.71 -3.06 -8.50
N ALA A 129 5.60 -2.60 -9.74
CA ALA A 129 5.76 -1.21 -10.13
C ALA A 129 4.59 -0.32 -9.66
N VAL A 130 3.34 -0.78 -9.80
CA VAL A 130 2.14 -0.11 -9.29
C VAL A 130 2.19 -0.01 -7.77
N LEU A 131 2.62 -1.08 -7.10
CA LEU A 131 2.72 -1.11 -5.65
C LEU A 131 3.71 -0.07 -5.13
N HIS A 132 4.90 0.02 -5.72
CA HIS A 132 5.88 1.07 -5.41
C HIS A 132 5.29 2.47 -5.58
N ALA A 133 4.65 2.73 -6.72
CA ALA A 133 4.04 4.03 -7.01
C ALA A 133 2.92 4.39 -6.01
N ARG A 134 2.10 3.40 -5.58
CA ARG A 134 1.04 3.62 -4.58
C ARG A 134 1.58 3.87 -3.18
N ILE A 135 2.65 3.17 -2.79
CA ILE A 135 3.33 3.46 -1.52
C ILE A 135 3.87 4.89 -1.55
N GLN A 136 4.51 5.31 -2.65
CA GLN A 136 5.01 6.67 -2.80
C GLN A 136 3.90 7.72 -2.69
N GLU A 137 2.76 7.49 -3.35
CA GLU A 137 1.62 8.40 -3.35
C GLU A 137 0.96 8.51 -1.96
N LYS A 138 0.70 7.38 -1.29
CA LYS A 138 -0.09 7.34 -0.05
C LYS A 138 0.73 7.47 1.23
N HIS A 139 1.99 7.03 1.20
CA HIS A 139 2.87 6.93 2.37
C HIS A 139 4.17 7.73 2.22
N GLY A 140 4.38 8.37 1.07
CA GLY A 140 5.49 9.28 0.83
C GLY A 140 6.77 8.60 0.33
N PRO A 141 7.78 9.41 -0.02
CA PRO A 141 9.01 8.94 -0.66
C PRO A 141 9.88 8.07 0.24
N GLU A 142 9.86 8.27 1.57
CA GLU A 142 10.64 7.46 2.50
C GLU A 142 10.14 6.01 2.54
N ALA A 143 8.82 5.80 2.59
CA ALA A 143 8.23 4.46 2.56
C ALA A 143 8.45 3.77 1.20
N SER A 144 8.37 4.51 0.10
CA SER A 144 8.63 3.96 -1.24
C SER A 144 10.10 3.60 -1.44
N ALA A 145 11.03 4.40 -0.91
CA ALA A 145 12.45 4.07 -0.88
C ALA A 145 12.72 2.80 -0.08
N ALA A 146 12.12 2.67 1.12
CA ALA A 146 12.22 1.46 1.94
C ALA A 146 11.68 0.23 1.20
N PHE A 147 10.53 0.37 0.51
CA PHE A 147 9.98 -0.71 -0.32
C PHE A 147 10.95 -1.12 -1.41
N LYS A 148 11.54 -0.15 -2.12
CA LYS A 148 12.49 -0.42 -3.20
C LYS A 148 13.74 -1.13 -2.69
N GLU A 149 14.31 -0.68 -1.57
CA GLU A 149 15.47 -1.31 -0.94
C GLU A 149 15.17 -2.77 -0.55
N ALA A 150 14.05 -3.01 0.15
CA ALA A 150 13.59 -4.35 0.49
C ALA A 150 13.38 -5.21 -0.77
N PHE A 151 12.70 -4.66 -1.78
CA PHE A 151 12.44 -5.34 -3.04
C PHE A 151 13.73 -5.73 -3.78
N GLU A 152 14.73 -4.86 -3.85
CA GLU A 152 16.03 -5.16 -4.43
C GLU A 152 16.81 -6.19 -3.61
N GLY A 153 16.71 -6.12 -2.27
CA GLY A 153 17.32 -7.04 -1.31
C GLY A 153 16.84 -8.49 -1.44
N THR A 154 15.60 -8.73 -1.86
CA THR A 154 15.07 -10.10 -2.10
C THR A 154 15.74 -10.86 -3.27
N ARG A 155 16.63 -10.21 -4.02
CA ARG A 155 17.31 -10.82 -5.16
C ARG A 155 18.47 -11.71 -4.70
N GLU A 156 18.16 -12.99 -4.45
CA GLU A 156 19.18 -13.99 -4.14
C GLU A 156 19.92 -14.48 -5.40
N PRO A 157 21.27 -14.53 -5.38
CA PRO A 157 22.04 -15.14 -6.45
C PRO A 157 21.66 -16.61 -6.64
N GLY A 158 21.22 -16.98 -7.85
CA GLY A 158 20.89 -18.38 -8.19
C GLY A 158 19.45 -18.79 -7.91
N GLN A 159 18.68 -18.03 -7.13
CA GLN A 159 17.24 -18.23 -7.01
C GLN A 159 16.47 -17.22 -7.87
N ARG A 160 15.53 -17.72 -8.67
CA ARG A 160 14.65 -16.88 -9.48
C ARG A 160 13.28 -16.77 -8.82
N LYS A 161 13.14 -15.89 -7.82
CA LYS A 161 11.83 -15.48 -7.31
C LYS A 161 11.11 -14.62 -8.37
N GLY A 162 9.79 -14.82 -8.52
CA GLY A 162 8.92 -13.99 -9.37
C GLY A 162 8.84 -12.56 -8.86
N TYR A 163 8.37 -11.62 -9.69
CA TYR A 163 8.23 -10.23 -9.26
C TYR A 163 7.14 -10.08 -8.19
N GLU A 164 6.06 -10.86 -8.26
CA GLU A 164 5.00 -10.85 -7.24
C GLU A 164 5.56 -11.27 -5.88
N ALA A 165 6.23 -12.42 -5.81
CA ALA A 165 6.77 -12.96 -4.56
C ALA A 165 7.74 -11.98 -3.88
N ARG A 166 8.62 -11.35 -4.66
CA ARG A 166 9.58 -10.35 -4.17
C ARG A 166 8.88 -9.09 -3.63
N ALA A 167 7.85 -8.61 -4.31
CA ALA A 167 7.07 -7.47 -3.87
C ALA A 167 6.26 -7.77 -2.59
N GLN A 168 5.73 -8.99 -2.45
CA GLN A 168 5.08 -9.41 -1.21
C GLN A 168 6.07 -9.52 -0.04
N GLU A 169 7.26 -10.06 -0.26
CA GLU A 169 8.32 -10.13 0.75
C GLU A 169 8.77 -8.72 1.19
N ALA A 170 8.93 -7.78 0.24
CA ALA A 170 9.20 -6.39 0.55
C ALA A 170 8.09 -5.71 1.38
N LEU A 171 6.80 -5.98 1.07
CA LEU A 171 5.70 -5.48 1.89
C LEU A 171 5.74 -6.03 3.33
N ARG A 172 6.13 -7.31 3.52
CA ARG A 172 6.27 -7.89 4.86
C ARG A 172 7.35 -7.17 5.66
N GLU A 173 8.48 -6.88 5.04
CA GLU A 173 9.56 -6.12 5.69
C GLU A 173 9.10 -4.71 6.10
N LEU A 174 8.27 -4.05 5.28
CA LEU A 174 7.67 -2.75 5.63
C LEU A 174 6.69 -2.85 6.82
N ILE A 175 5.99 -3.98 6.96
CA ILE A 175 5.12 -4.25 8.12
C ILE A 175 5.98 -4.47 9.38
N GLU A 176 7.00 -5.32 9.28
CA GLU A 176 7.88 -5.68 10.39
C GLU A 176 8.68 -4.49 10.94
N SER A 177 9.10 -3.59 10.05
CA SER A 177 9.77 -2.34 10.41
C SER A 177 8.82 -1.26 10.95
N GLY A 178 7.50 -1.47 10.88
CA GLY A 178 6.49 -0.51 11.32
C GLY A 178 6.30 0.67 10.36
N VAL A 179 6.87 0.61 9.14
CA VAL A 179 6.66 1.62 8.09
C VAL A 179 5.22 1.58 7.59
N LEU A 180 4.65 0.38 7.48
CA LEU A 180 3.25 0.16 7.14
C LEU A 180 2.57 -0.69 8.21
N THR A 181 1.28 -0.47 8.43
CA THR A 181 0.47 -1.43 9.19
C THR A 181 0.05 -2.60 8.30
N LYS A 182 -0.30 -3.75 8.90
CA LYS A 182 -0.86 -4.91 8.18
C LYS A 182 -2.02 -4.49 7.27
N ARG A 183 -2.97 -3.70 7.81
CA ARG A 183 -4.14 -3.20 7.07
C ARG A 183 -3.75 -2.36 5.85
N GLN A 184 -2.79 -1.45 6.00
CA GLN A 184 -2.30 -0.62 4.90
C GLN A 184 -1.66 -1.47 3.80
N ALA A 185 -0.77 -2.39 4.16
CA ALA A 185 -0.09 -3.26 3.22
C ALA A 185 -1.06 -4.19 2.46
N THR A 186 -2.04 -4.79 3.16
CA THR A 186 -3.08 -5.63 2.53
C THR A 186 -3.93 -4.84 1.54
N LYS A 187 -4.32 -3.60 1.89
CA LYS A 187 -5.06 -2.72 0.98
C LYS A 187 -4.24 -2.40 -0.27
N LEU A 188 -2.98 -1.98 -0.10
CA LEU A 188 -2.08 -1.67 -1.20
C LEU A 188 -1.86 -2.89 -2.11
N HIS A 189 -1.68 -4.08 -1.52
CA HIS A 189 -1.55 -5.33 -2.26
C HIS A 189 -2.79 -5.61 -3.12
N SER A 190 -3.99 -5.54 -2.53
CA SER A 190 -5.25 -5.80 -3.23
C SER A 190 -5.48 -4.82 -4.38
N GLU A 191 -5.22 -3.53 -4.16
CA GLU A 191 -5.32 -2.49 -5.20
C GLU A 191 -4.31 -2.72 -6.34
N ALA A 192 -3.04 -2.95 -6.00
CA ALA A 192 -1.98 -3.14 -6.99
C ALA A 192 -2.21 -4.42 -7.81
N PHE A 193 -2.64 -5.50 -7.16
CA PHE A 193 -2.95 -6.76 -7.82
C PHE A 193 -4.06 -6.55 -8.86
N ALA A 194 -5.20 -5.99 -8.44
CA ALA A 194 -6.31 -5.73 -9.34
C ALA A 194 -5.97 -4.72 -10.45
N ALA A 195 -5.12 -3.74 -10.17
CA ALA A 195 -4.66 -2.77 -11.17
C ALA A 195 -3.76 -3.41 -12.23
N ALA A 196 -2.95 -4.41 -11.85
CA ALA A 196 -1.96 -5.04 -12.72
C ALA A 196 -2.53 -6.09 -13.70
N GLN A 197 -3.77 -6.54 -13.51
CA GLN A 197 -4.44 -7.55 -14.34
C GLN A 197 -4.59 -7.11 -15.82
N LEU A 198 -3.73 -7.60 -16.71
CA LEU A 198 -3.75 -7.27 -18.13
C LEU A 198 -4.73 -8.15 -18.91
N ASP A 199 -5.05 -9.34 -18.42
CA ASP A 199 -5.99 -10.26 -19.05
C ASP A 199 -7.33 -10.38 -18.28
N GLU A 200 -8.06 -11.50 -18.50
CA GLU A 200 -9.33 -11.83 -17.84
C GLU A 200 -9.17 -12.77 -16.62
N ASN A 201 -7.98 -13.35 -16.42
CA ASN A 201 -7.72 -14.29 -15.32
C ASN A 201 -7.36 -13.53 -14.03
N LYS A 202 -8.39 -13.17 -13.28
CA LYS A 202 -8.25 -12.38 -12.06
C LYS A 202 -7.61 -13.12 -10.88
N ASP A 203 -7.34 -14.41 -11.00
CA ASP A 203 -6.91 -15.23 -9.85
C ASP A 203 -5.39 -15.23 -9.68
N GLU A 204 -4.61 -14.99 -10.72
CA GLU A 204 -3.14 -14.99 -10.67
C GLU A 204 -2.52 -13.85 -11.47
N LEU A 205 -1.26 -13.53 -11.21
CA LEU A 205 -0.47 -12.64 -12.07
C LEU A 205 0.45 -13.48 -12.90
N PHE A 206 0.36 -13.34 -14.21
CA PHE A 206 1.22 -14.09 -15.10
C PHE A 206 2.62 -13.50 -15.18
N ASP A 207 3.59 -14.40 -15.04
CA ASP A 207 4.97 -14.06 -15.27
C ASP A 207 5.27 -13.93 -16.77
N GLY A 208 6.50 -13.54 -17.07
CA GLY A 208 6.93 -13.34 -18.45
C GLY A 208 7.40 -14.63 -19.11
N ARG A 209 7.18 -15.82 -18.54
CA ARG A 209 7.90 -17.04 -18.91
C ARG A 209 6.98 -18.16 -19.40
N GLY A 210 5.97 -17.83 -20.19
CA GLY A 210 5.35 -18.85 -21.02
C GLY A 210 6.18 -19.20 -22.26
N GLY A 211 6.03 -20.44 -22.71
CA GLY A 211 6.60 -20.94 -23.95
C GLY A 211 6.01 -20.29 -25.21
N GLN A 212 6.52 -20.66 -26.38
CA GLN A 212 5.93 -20.23 -27.65
C GLN A 212 4.53 -20.87 -27.80
N GLY A 213 3.48 -20.05 -27.78
CA GLY A 213 2.08 -20.51 -27.82
C GLY A 213 1.48 -20.77 -26.43
N ASP A 214 2.12 -20.28 -25.38
CA ASP A 214 1.58 -20.34 -24.03
C ASP A 214 0.70 -19.11 -23.78
N ASP A 215 -0.60 -19.35 -23.65
CA ASP A 215 -1.59 -18.31 -23.40
C ASP A 215 -1.46 -17.71 -21.98
N SER A 216 -0.65 -18.32 -21.10
CA SER A 216 -0.30 -17.80 -19.77
C SER A 216 0.69 -16.62 -19.78
N VAL A 217 0.84 -15.93 -20.92
CA VAL A 217 1.74 -14.77 -21.06
C VAL A 217 0.93 -13.51 -21.27
N ALA A 218 0.30 -13.03 -20.20
CA ALA A 218 -0.35 -11.73 -20.21
C ALA A 218 0.69 -10.62 -20.32
N ARG A 219 0.83 -10.07 -21.54
CA ARG A 219 1.71 -8.94 -21.84
C ARG A 219 0.96 -7.89 -22.64
N ALA A 220 1.24 -6.64 -22.35
CA ALA A 220 0.73 -5.51 -23.11
C ALA A 220 1.86 -4.50 -23.41
N PRO A 221 1.70 -3.63 -24.42
CA PRO A 221 2.55 -2.46 -24.58
C PRO A 221 2.59 -1.67 -23.26
N PHE A 222 3.78 -1.19 -22.89
CA PHE A 222 4.00 -0.53 -21.61
C PHE A 222 3.03 0.63 -21.37
N GLU A 223 2.83 1.49 -22.36
CA GLU A 223 1.96 2.66 -22.26
C GLU A 223 0.49 2.26 -22.02
N ASP A 224 0.01 1.23 -22.74
CA ASP A 224 -1.35 0.72 -22.58
C ASP A 224 -1.57 0.09 -21.21
N ALA A 225 -0.58 -0.67 -20.74
CA ALA A 225 -0.57 -1.32 -19.43
C ALA A 225 -0.65 -0.29 -18.30
N VAL A 226 0.19 0.75 -18.36
CA VAL A 226 0.22 1.83 -17.37
C VAL A 226 -1.09 2.62 -17.39
N ALA A 227 -1.60 2.97 -18.58
CA ALA A 227 -2.87 3.67 -18.70
C ALA A 227 -4.05 2.84 -18.14
N LYS A 228 -4.05 1.52 -18.37
CA LYS A 228 -5.06 0.59 -17.80
C LYS A 228 -4.97 0.52 -16.28
N ALA A 229 -3.76 0.39 -15.73
CA ALA A 229 -3.54 0.37 -14.29
C ALA A 229 -3.98 1.68 -13.63
N GLN A 230 -3.60 2.84 -14.19
CA GLN A 230 -3.97 4.15 -13.68
C GLN A 230 -5.49 4.33 -13.65
N ARG A 231 -6.21 3.98 -14.74
CA ARG A 231 -7.68 4.03 -14.76
C ARG A 231 -8.33 3.20 -13.65
N ARG A 232 -7.78 2.04 -13.33
CA ARG A 232 -8.30 1.19 -12.24
C ARG A 232 -8.03 1.79 -10.87
N LEU A 233 -6.83 2.30 -10.63
CA LEU A 233 -6.47 2.96 -9.38
C LEU A 233 -7.33 4.19 -9.13
N SER A 234 -7.55 5.03 -10.15
CA SER A 234 -8.47 6.16 -10.06
C SER A 234 -9.90 5.73 -9.68
N ALA A 235 -10.38 4.62 -10.23
CA ALA A 235 -11.69 4.08 -9.86
C ALA A 235 -11.74 3.54 -8.41
N PHE A 236 -10.63 3.03 -7.88
CA PHE A 236 -10.53 2.63 -6.47
C PHE A 236 -10.48 3.86 -5.55
N ASP A 237 -9.71 4.89 -5.92
CA ASP A 237 -9.62 6.14 -5.17
C ASP A 237 -10.96 6.89 -5.15
N ALA A 238 -11.72 6.84 -6.24
CA ALA A 238 -13.07 7.39 -6.33
C ALA A 238 -14.13 6.57 -5.58
N GLY A 239 -13.81 5.33 -5.17
CA GLY A 239 -14.77 4.41 -4.57
C GLY A 239 -15.75 3.77 -5.57
N ASP A 240 -15.65 4.07 -6.87
CA ASP A 240 -16.47 3.49 -7.94
C ASP A 240 -16.30 1.97 -8.05
N LYS A 241 -15.11 1.48 -7.66
CA LYS A 241 -14.79 0.06 -7.60
C LYS A 241 -14.13 -0.26 -6.28
N LYS A 242 -14.37 -1.46 -5.78
CA LYS A 242 -13.62 -2.03 -4.65
C LYS A 242 -12.67 -3.08 -5.19
N PRO A 243 -11.37 -3.06 -4.82
CA PRO A 243 -10.50 -4.17 -5.13
C PRO A 243 -11.02 -5.41 -4.41
N GLU A 244 -10.95 -6.57 -5.06
CA GLU A 244 -11.22 -7.84 -4.40
C GLU A 244 -10.18 -8.03 -3.30
N HIS A 245 -10.63 -8.41 -2.11
CA HIS A 245 -9.75 -8.57 -0.97
C HIS A 245 -8.81 -9.75 -1.21
N ARG A 246 -7.50 -9.49 -1.19
CA ARG A 246 -6.47 -10.51 -1.31
C ARG A 246 -5.54 -10.40 -0.11
N PRO A 247 -5.50 -11.41 0.79
CA PRO A 247 -4.58 -11.38 1.92
C PRO A 247 -3.14 -11.51 1.44
N LEU A 248 -2.20 -10.91 2.18
CA LEU A 248 -0.77 -10.88 1.84
C LEU A 248 -0.07 -12.24 2.12
N GLY A 249 -0.54 -13.31 1.47
CA GLY A 249 -0.12 -14.70 1.69
C GLY A 249 -0.71 -15.33 2.96
N SER A 250 -0.59 -16.66 3.08
CA SER A 250 -1.18 -17.45 4.18
C SER A 250 -0.64 -17.10 5.56
N LEU A 251 0.56 -16.54 5.65
CA LEU A 251 1.20 -16.18 6.92
C LEU A 251 0.54 -15.00 7.66
N LEU A 252 -0.38 -14.29 7.01
CA LEU A 252 -1.09 -13.16 7.59
C LEU A 252 -2.62 -13.38 7.66
N ALA A 253 -3.11 -14.53 7.20
CA ALA A 253 -4.54 -14.82 7.09
C ALA A 253 -5.21 -14.99 8.47
N ASP A 254 -4.49 -15.52 9.47
CA ASP A 254 -5.11 -15.88 10.76
C ASP A 254 -5.53 -14.66 11.62
N ASP A 255 -5.00 -13.46 11.35
CA ASP A 255 -5.26 -12.25 12.16
C ASP A 255 -6.22 -11.24 11.51
N LEU A 256 -6.45 -11.29 10.18
CA LEU A 256 -7.14 -10.22 9.43
C LEU A 256 -8.63 -10.47 9.16
N GLU A 257 -9.09 -11.74 9.22
CA GLU A 257 -10.47 -12.07 8.83
C GLU A 257 -11.55 -11.46 9.73
N ASP A 258 -11.25 -11.23 11.01
CA ASP A 258 -12.22 -10.68 11.97
C ASP A 258 -12.34 -9.15 11.89
N GLU A 259 -11.24 -8.43 11.64
CA GLU A 259 -11.26 -6.96 11.49
C GLU A 259 -11.98 -6.53 10.20
N GLN A 260 -11.77 -7.26 9.10
CA GLN A 260 -12.30 -6.88 7.79
C GLN A 260 -13.75 -7.27 7.57
N LYS A 261 -14.26 -8.34 8.22
CA LYS A 261 -15.71 -8.64 8.21
C LYS A 261 -16.53 -7.46 8.73
N ASN A 262 -16.04 -6.82 9.80
CA ASN A 262 -16.70 -5.68 10.41
C ASN A 262 -16.68 -4.43 9.51
N GLU A 263 -15.59 -4.19 8.78
CA GLU A 263 -15.48 -3.05 7.86
C GLU A 263 -16.27 -3.28 6.55
N ILE A 264 -16.29 -4.51 6.01
CA ILE A 264 -17.08 -4.87 4.82
C ILE A 264 -18.58 -4.78 5.14
N ASP A 265 -19.01 -5.23 6.32
CA ASP A 265 -20.39 -5.04 6.79
C ASP A 265 -20.74 -3.56 6.98
N ALA A 266 -19.82 -2.74 7.52
CA ALA A 266 -20.03 -1.29 7.65
C ALA A 266 -20.14 -0.58 6.28
N LEU A 267 -19.34 -1.00 5.28
CA LEU A 267 -19.41 -0.47 3.92
C LEU A 267 -20.64 -0.97 3.14
N MET A 268 -21.12 -2.19 3.41
CA MET A 268 -22.35 -2.76 2.82
C MET A 268 -23.61 -2.08 3.39
N GLN A 269 -23.52 -1.52 4.60
CA GLN A 269 -24.59 -0.73 5.22
C GLN A 269 -24.65 0.74 4.76
N GLY A 270 -23.83 1.15 3.79
CA GLY A 270 -23.91 2.48 3.18
C GLY A 270 -23.51 3.64 4.11
N LYS A 271 -22.74 3.37 5.17
CA LYS A 271 -22.20 4.43 6.04
C LYS A 271 -20.96 5.02 5.40
N ASP A 272 -21.11 6.20 4.81
CA ASP A 272 -20.01 6.97 4.23
C ASP A 272 -19.05 7.43 5.34
N VAL A 273 -17.85 6.85 5.39
CA VAL A 273 -16.83 7.10 6.43
C VAL A 273 -15.97 8.33 6.08
N THR A 274 -16.20 8.96 4.93
CA THR A 274 -15.30 9.94 4.33
C THR A 274 -15.43 11.36 4.91
N ASP A 275 -16.57 11.74 5.51
CA ASP A 275 -16.80 13.14 5.92
C ASP A 275 -16.18 13.57 7.27
N LYS A 276 -15.61 12.67 8.08
CA LYS A 276 -15.07 13.05 9.41
C LYS A 276 -13.56 13.27 9.49
N LYS A 277 -12.81 13.08 8.40
CA LYS A 277 -11.33 13.12 8.44
C LYS A 277 -10.71 14.52 8.21
N ALA A 278 -11.50 15.50 7.76
CA ALA A 278 -10.99 16.84 7.42
C ALA A 278 -10.80 17.78 8.63
N GLU A 279 -11.39 17.50 9.79
CA GLU A 279 -11.30 18.39 10.97
C GLU A 279 -10.19 17.99 11.97
N ALA A 280 -9.64 16.77 11.85
CA ALA A 280 -8.61 16.26 12.77
C ALA A 280 -7.17 16.69 12.45
N THR A 281 -6.91 17.27 11.27
CA THR A 281 -5.53 17.57 10.80
C THR A 281 -5.00 18.97 11.16
N LYS A 282 -5.78 19.81 11.86
CA LYS A 282 -5.30 21.14 12.32
C LYS A 282 -4.74 21.18 13.75
N ALA A 283 -4.80 20.09 14.52
CA ALA A 283 -4.38 20.07 15.92
C ALA A 283 -2.93 19.56 16.17
N ALA A 284 -2.21 19.07 15.15
CA ALA A 284 -0.94 18.36 15.33
C ALA A 284 0.35 19.23 15.29
N GLN A 285 0.26 20.55 15.37
CA GLN A 285 1.45 21.43 15.37
C GLN A 285 1.78 21.96 16.78
N ASN A 286 2.22 21.09 17.69
CA ASN A 286 2.98 21.52 18.87
C ASN A 286 4.12 20.54 19.23
N PRO A 287 5.36 20.75 18.74
CA PRO A 287 6.44 19.78 18.82
C PRO A 287 7.32 19.97 20.07
N GLN A 288 6.76 19.92 21.28
CA GLN A 288 7.55 20.17 22.51
C GLN A 288 7.61 19.04 23.56
N MET A 289 7.12 17.83 23.30
CA MET A 289 7.38 16.71 24.21
C MET A 289 7.81 15.44 23.46
N ARG A 290 9.07 15.44 22.99
CA ARG A 290 9.79 14.22 22.65
C ARG A 290 11.21 14.30 23.20
N THR A 291 11.38 13.88 24.44
CA THR A 291 12.70 13.49 24.97
C THR A 291 12.60 12.21 25.78
N ALA A 292 13.37 11.22 25.30
CA ALA A 292 14.00 10.10 26.01
C ALA A 292 13.12 9.02 26.68
N ALA A 293 13.31 7.76 26.27
CA ALA A 293 14.11 6.80 27.05
C ALA A 293 14.18 5.43 26.36
N ALA A 294 15.38 5.06 25.91
CA ALA A 294 15.79 3.67 25.71
C ALA A 294 16.25 3.13 27.07
N GLY A 295 15.56 2.10 27.57
CA GLY A 295 15.80 1.49 28.87
C GLY A 295 14.49 0.92 29.38
N GLY A 296 14.17 -0.33 28.98
CA GLY A 296 12.93 -1.00 29.34
C GLY A 296 12.72 -1.01 30.86
N PRO A 297 11.78 -0.23 31.40
CA PRO A 297 11.47 -0.27 32.82
C PRO A 297 10.63 -1.52 33.09
N SER A 298 10.92 -2.21 34.18
CA SER A 298 9.93 -3.07 34.82
C SER A 298 8.69 -2.23 35.09
N ILE A 299 7.60 -2.50 34.37
CA ILE A 299 6.34 -1.75 34.48
C ILE A 299 5.85 -1.89 35.93
N PRO A 300 5.88 -0.82 36.75
CA PRO A 300 5.34 -0.90 38.10
C PRO A 300 3.84 -1.16 38.00
N LYS A 301 3.35 -2.20 38.68
CA LYS A 301 1.91 -2.39 38.92
C LYS A 301 1.43 -1.22 39.76
N GLY A 302 0.95 -0.17 39.09
CA GLY A 302 0.31 0.97 39.74
C GLY A 302 -0.93 0.54 40.53
N PRO A 303 -1.40 1.38 41.46
CA PRO A 303 -2.64 1.13 42.18
C PRO A 303 -3.81 0.95 41.20
N THR A 304 -4.63 -0.06 41.45
CA THR A 304 -5.84 -0.33 40.66
C THR A 304 -7.04 0.41 41.26
N GLN A 305 -7.80 1.12 40.43
CA GLN A 305 -9.09 1.68 40.84
C GLN A 305 -10.23 0.74 40.43
N ASN A 306 -11.00 0.25 41.40
CA ASN A 306 -12.23 -0.51 41.13
C ASN A 306 -13.36 0.48 40.86
N LEU A 307 -13.53 0.90 39.60
CA LEU A 307 -14.51 1.90 39.19
C LEU A 307 -15.76 1.27 38.58
N PHE A 308 -15.63 0.13 37.91
CA PHE A 308 -16.66 -0.33 36.97
C PHE A 308 -17.35 -1.61 37.44
N GLY A 309 -16.62 -2.56 38.01
CA GLY A 309 -17.19 -3.76 38.65
C GLY A 309 -17.98 -4.69 37.72
N ASP A 310 -18.15 -4.31 36.46
CA ASP A 310 -18.82 -5.06 35.39
C ASP A 310 -17.82 -5.85 34.54
N GLY A 311 -16.56 -5.91 34.96
CA GLY A 311 -15.52 -6.63 34.23
C GLY A 311 -14.94 -5.86 33.06
N PHE A 312 -15.19 -4.55 32.92
CA PHE A 312 -14.37 -3.68 32.07
C PHE A 312 -12.96 -3.54 32.66
N LEU A 313 -11.92 -3.47 31.83
CA LEU A 313 -10.55 -3.25 32.30
C LEU A 313 -9.80 -2.27 31.41
N TRP A 314 -9.29 -1.22 32.02
CA TRP A 314 -8.37 -0.25 31.44
C TRP A 314 -6.93 -0.60 31.85
N LYS A 315 -6.10 -1.00 30.89
CA LYS A 315 -4.66 -1.24 31.08
C LYS A 315 -3.87 -0.11 30.43
N PRO A 316 -3.40 0.89 31.21
CA PRO A 316 -2.73 2.07 30.65
C PRO A 316 -1.46 1.72 29.87
N VAL A 317 -0.76 0.66 30.27
CA VAL A 317 0.43 0.17 29.58
C VAL A 317 0.31 -1.34 29.44
N SER A 318 0.25 -1.83 28.21
CA SER A 318 0.32 -3.23 27.85
C SER A 318 1.72 -3.76 28.08
N GLU A 319 1.83 -4.96 28.64
CA GLU A 319 3.12 -5.63 28.82
C GLU A 319 3.76 -6.01 27.48
N THR A 320 2.94 -6.25 26.44
CA THR A 320 3.42 -6.70 25.14
C THR A 320 3.83 -5.54 24.23
N THR A 321 3.09 -4.44 24.26
CA THR A 321 3.28 -3.34 23.29
C THR A 321 3.68 -2.02 23.93
N GLY A 322 3.58 -1.88 25.25
CA GLY A 322 3.78 -0.59 25.93
C GLY A 322 2.65 0.42 25.69
N GLN A 323 1.58 0.04 24.99
CA GLN A 323 0.46 0.91 24.64
C GLN A 323 -0.78 0.65 25.49
N LEU A 324 -1.77 1.54 25.43
CA LEU A 324 -3.05 1.36 26.10
C LEU A 324 -3.81 0.16 25.51
N VAL A 325 -4.43 -0.63 26.38
CA VAL A 325 -5.38 -1.69 26.00
C VAL A 325 -6.61 -1.62 26.89
N THR A 326 -7.78 -1.67 26.27
CA THR A 326 -9.05 -1.84 26.97
C THR A 326 -9.60 -3.24 26.71
N LEU A 327 -10.06 -3.91 27.77
CA LEU A 327 -10.70 -5.21 27.69
C LEU A 327 -12.15 -5.04 28.09
N LEU A 328 -13.06 -5.45 27.21
CA LEU A 328 -14.49 -5.30 27.45
C LEU A 328 -15.04 -6.44 28.31
N PRO A 329 -16.21 -6.25 28.94
CA PRO A 329 -16.90 -7.33 29.61
C PRO A 329 -17.26 -8.48 28.65
N PRO A 330 -17.19 -9.75 29.08
CA PRO A 330 -17.45 -10.91 28.21
C PRO A 330 -18.88 -10.97 27.67
N GLU A 331 -19.86 -10.36 28.35
CA GLU A 331 -21.24 -10.26 27.87
C GLU A 331 -21.42 -9.39 26.62
N MET A 332 -20.39 -8.59 26.28
CA MET A 332 -20.35 -7.72 25.10
C MET A 332 -19.68 -8.37 23.90
N THR A 333 -18.98 -9.49 24.07
CA THR A 333 -18.24 -10.15 22.99
C THR A 333 -19.15 -10.53 21.82
N GLY A 334 -18.73 -10.17 20.62
CA GLY A 334 -19.48 -10.31 19.37
C GLY A 334 -20.60 -9.28 19.18
N LYS A 335 -20.76 -8.33 20.10
CA LYS A 335 -21.79 -7.27 20.04
C LYS A 335 -21.21 -5.87 19.92
N VAL A 336 -19.90 -5.73 19.82
CA VAL A 336 -19.22 -4.43 19.77
C VAL A 336 -18.90 -4.08 18.32
N ALA A 337 -19.39 -2.93 17.88
CA ALA A 337 -19.07 -2.36 16.58
C ALA A 337 -17.77 -1.55 16.60
N GLY A 338 -17.38 -0.99 17.76
CA GLY A 338 -16.12 -0.29 17.92
C GLY A 338 -15.96 0.36 19.29
N VAL A 339 -14.73 0.79 19.59
CA VAL A 339 -14.40 1.52 20.83
C VAL A 339 -13.73 2.84 20.47
N VAL A 340 -14.14 3.92 21.10
CA VAL A 340 -13.62 5.28 20.86
C VAL A 340 -13.25 5.94 22.18
N LEU A 341 -12.09 6.59 22.22
CA LEU A 341 -11.71 7.47 23.32
C LEU A 341 -12.21 8.88 23.04
N ARG A 342 -12.86 9.48 24.03
CA ARG A 342 -13.27 10.87 24.02
C ARG A 342 -12.64 11.64 25.16
N ASP A 343 -12.38 12.93 24.94
CA ASP A 343 -11.97 13.84 26.00
C ASP A 343 -13.14 14.20 26.92
N ALA A 344 -12.88 15.03 27.93
CA ALA A 344 -13.90 15.50 28.86
C ALA A 344 -15.00 16.37 28.20
N ASN A 345 -14.76 16.88 26.99
CA ASN A 345 -15.70 17.68 26.21
C ASN A 345 -16.48 16.83 25.18
N GLY A 346 -16.19 15.53 25.09
CA GLY A 346 -16.81 14.63 24.11
C GLY A 346 -16.12 14.60 22.74
N GLN A 347 -15.01 15.31 22.55
CA GLN A 347 -14.22 15.27 21.33
C GLN A 347 -13.54 13.90 21.19
N VAL A 348 -13.59 13.31 20.00
CA VAL A 348 -12.89 12.05 19.70
C VAL A 348 -11.38 12.29 19.75
N LEU A 349 -10.70 11.56 20.62
CA LEU A 349 -9.24 11.51 20.71
C LEU A 349 -8.68 10.45 19.78
N GLU A 350 -9.23 9.24 19.85
CA GLU A 350 -8.72 8.09 19.11
C GLU A 350 -9.79 6.99 18.98
N GLN A 351 -9.71 6.20 17.92
CA GLN A 351 -10.53 5.00 17.74
C GLN A 351 -9.66 3.77 18.01
N GLY A 352 -10.14 2.87 18.85
CA GLY A 352 -9.42 1.66 19.24
C GLY A 352 -9.47 0.61 18.14
N ASP A 353 -8.32 -0.01 17.89
CA ASP A 353 -8.20 -1.15 16.99
C ASP A 353 -8.54 -2.42 17.75
N TYR A 354 -9.52 -3.18 17.25
CA TYR A 354 -9.79 -4.52 17.77
C TYR A 354 -8.53 -5.39 17.60
N ALA A 355 -8.19 -6.20 18.59
CA ALA A 355 -7.00 -7.04 18.52
C ALA A 355 -7.31 -8.54 18.60
N SER A 356 -8.14 -8.96 19.55
CA SER A 356 -8.53 -10.37 19.72
C SER A 356 -9.57 -10.55 20.83
N VAL A 357 -10.12 -11.76 20.93
CA VAL A 357 -10.86 -12.24 22.11
C VAL A 357 -9.95 -13.12 22.97
N ALA A 358 -9.70 -12.73 24.22
CA ALA A 358 -8.91 -13.53 25.16
C ALA A 358 -9.32 -13.28 26.62
N ASN A 359 -8.57 -13.82 27.59
CA ASN A 359 -8.77 -13.57 29.03
C ASN A 359 -10.20 -13.80 29.53
N GLY A 360 -10.79 -14.94 29.18
CA GLY A 360 -12.16 -15.29 29.56
C GLY A 360 -13.22 -14.80 28.57
N GLY A 361 -12.88 -14.79 27.28
CA GLY A 361 -13.85 -14.44 26.24
C GLY A 361 -14.11 -12.94 26.14
N ARG A 362 -13.10 -12.11 26.41
CA ARG A 362 -13.19 -10.64 26.41
C ARG A 362 -12.51 -10.08 25.18
N GLU A 363 -13.19 -9.18 24.49
CA GLU A 363 -12.60 -8.44 23.38
C GLU A 363 -11.56 -7.43 23.88
N HIS A 364 -10.45 -7.37 23.17
CA HIS A 364 -9.35 -6.46 23.41
C HIS A 364 -9.33 -5.38 22.34
N PHE A 365 -9.23 -4.13 22.77
CA PHE A 365 -9.02 -2.97 21.89
C PHE A 365 -7.72 -2.27 22.27
N ARG A 366 -6.90 -1.97 21.27
CA ARG A 366 -5.58 -1.34 21.39
C ARG A 366 -5.63 0.08 20.84
N PHE A 367 -4.68 0.87 21.29
CA PHE A 367 -4.53 2.27 20.89
C PHE A 367 -3.05 2.57 20.65
N ASP A 368 -2.76 3.63 19.90
CA ASP A 368 -1.43 4.01 19.45
C ASP A 368 -0.55 4.53 20.60
N GLN A 369 -1.16 5.16 21.60
CA GLN A 369 -0.45 5.76 22.73
C GLN A 369 -0.69 5.01 24.05
N PRO A 370 0.28 5.02 24.99
CA PRO A 370 0.04 4.58 26.37
C PRO A 370 -1.02 5.46 27.05
N GLY A 371 -1.72 4.91 28.04
CA GLY A 371 -2.78 5.57 28.80
C GLY A 371 -2.36 6.94 29.34
N ALA A 372 -1.14 7.06 29.87
CA ALA A 372 -0.61 8.31 30.42
C ALA A 372 -0.43 9.45 29.40
N ALA A 373 -0.48 9.16 28.09
CA ALA A 373 -0.40 10.18 27.04
C ALA A 373 -1.73 10.90 26.78
N TYR A 374 -2.86 10.32 27.20
CA TYR A 374 -4.18 10.94 27.03
C TYR A 374 -4.48 11.95 28.16
N PRO A 375 -5.25 13.01 27.88
CA PRO A 375 -5.63 14.00 28.90
C PRO A 375 -6.50 13.37 29.99
N PRO A 376 -6.47 13.86 31.25
CA PRO A 376 -7.30 13.32 32.33
C PRO A 376 -8.80 13.41 32.02
N GLY A 377 -9.58 12.47 32.57
CA GLY A 377 -11.03 12.43 32.39
C GLY A 377 -11.50 11.87 31.05
N VAL A 378 -10.72 10.98 30.42
CA VAL A 378 -11.12 10.27 29.19
C VAL A 378 -12.40 9.49 29.41
N THR A 379 -13.25 9.45 28.39
CA THR A 379 -14.38 8.53 28.32
C THR A 379 -14.13 7.49 27.24
N VAL A 380 -14.18 6.21 27.61
CA VAL A 380 -14.19 5.09 26.65
C VAL A 380 -15.64 4.83 26.25
N GLU A 381 -15.97 5.11 25.00
CA GLU A 381 -17.29 4.87 24.42
C GLU A 381 -17.24 3.58 23.59
N VAL A 382 -17.98 2.58 24.04
CA VAL A 382 -18.18 1.30 23.35
C VAL A 382 -19.45 1.41 22.54
N GLN A 383 -19.33 1.35 21.22
CA GLN A 383 -20.45 1.35 20.29
C GLN A 383 -20.84 -0.10 20.04
N LEU A 384 -22.11 -0.45 20.29
CA LEU A 384 -22.64 -1.79 20.08
C LEU A 384 -23.26 -1.94 18.69
N THR A 385 -23.36 -3.16 18.20
CA THR A 385 -23.90 -3.49 16.88
C THR A 385 -25.39 -3.16 16.72
N ASP A 386 -26.13 -3.06 17.83
CA ASP A 386 -27.52 -2.60 17.85
C ASP A 386 -27.67 -1.07 17.78
N GLY A 387 -26.56 -0.34 17.69
CA GLY A 387 -26.51 1.12 17.64
C GLY A 387 -26.53 1.82 19.00
N SER A 388 -26.66 1.06 20.10
CA SER A 388 -26.54 1.62 21.46
C SER A 388 -25.07 1.84 21.84
N THR A 389 -24.85 2.64 22.89
CA THR A 389 -23.49 2.98 23.38
C THR A 389 -23.39 2.75 24.88
N LYS A 390 -22.27 2.19 25.33
CA LYS A 390 -21.88 2.14 26.76
C LYS A 390 -20.63 2.98 26.98
N SER A 391 -20.56 3.68 28.10
CA SER A 391 -19.45 4.62 28.37
C SER A 391 -18.79 4.34 29.70
N TYR A 392 -17.45 4.40 29.73
CA TYR A 392 -16.62 4.23 30.91
C TYR A 392 -15.76 5.47 31.12
N ARG A 393 -15.96 6.18 32.23
CA ARG A 393 -15.18 7.38 32.55
C ARG A 393 -13.91 7.02 33.31
N ILE A 394 -12.76 7.38 32.77
CA ILE A 394 -11.42 7.15 33.32
C ILE A 394 -10.88 8.48 33.86
N PRO A 395 -10.91 8.70 35.20
CA PRO A 395 -10.46 9.96 35.78
C PRO A 395 -8.96 10.20 35.53
N ASP A 396 -8.16 9.16 35.68
CA ASP A 396 -6.71 9.18 35.45
C ASP A 396 -6.30 8.08 34.45
N PRO A 397 -6.07 8.45 33.18
CA PRO A 397 -5.65 7.54 32.13
C PRO A 397 -4.32 6.83 32.39
N SER A 398 -3.48 7.32 33.32
CA SER A 398 -2.21 6.70 33.67
C SER A 398 -2.35 5.52 34.65
N MET A 399 -3.50 5.41 35.32
CA MET A 399 -3.76 4.36 36.32
C MET A 399 -4.57 3.21 35.73
N ARG A 400 -4.38 2.01 36.29
CA ARG A 400 -5.21 0.85 35.96
C ARG A 400 -6.60 1.02 36.58
N ALA A 401 -7.65 0.75 35.82
CA ALA A 401 -9.02 0.76 36.32
C ALA A 401 -9.77 -0.52 35.93
N GLU A 402 -10.52 -1.11 36.86
CA GLU A 402 -11.32 -2.33 36.68
C GLU A 402 -12.72 -2.28 37.31
#